data_AF-A0A941VWC1-F1
#
_entry.id   AF-A0A941VWC1-F1
#
_cell.length_a   1.000
_cell.length_b   1.000
_cell.length_c   1.000
_cell.angle_alpha   90.00
_cell.angle_beta   90.00
_cell.angle_gamma   90.00
#
_symmetry.space_group_name_H-M   'P 1'
#
loop_
_entity.id
_entity.type
_entity.pdbx_description
1 polymer ?
#
loop_
_entity_poly.entity_id
_entity_poly.type
_entity_poly.pdbx_seq_one_letter_code
_entity_poly.pdbx_strand_id
1 'polypeptide(L)' 'MSAQFVINSAGEKVSVIIPFAEYQLLLELAAKVDETAFLLREPNGSILRQCIEDVKHGRNVQERELLPDED' A
#
# COMPACT_ATOMS: atom_id res chain seq x y z
N MET A 1 -7.20 14.92 24.49
CA MET A 1 -7.60 13.55 24.12
C MET A 1 -6.54 12.58 24.61
N SER A 2 -6.91 11.51 25.31
CA SER A 2 -5.98 10.43 25.67
C SER A 2 -5.99 9.38 24.56
N ALA A 3 -4.89 9.22 23.83
CA ALA A 3 -4.75 8.16 22.84
C ALA A 3 -4.83 6.79 23.51
N GLN A 4 -5.68 5.90 23.00
CA GLN A 4 -5.78 4.52 23.45
C GLN A 4 -4.80 3.66 22.66
N PHE A 5 -4.15 2.70 23.31
CA PHE A 5 -3.15 1.85 22.68
C PHE A 5 -3.49 0.38 22.87
N VAL A 6 -3.20 -0.44 21.86
CA VAL A 6 -3.13 -1.90 22.00
C VAL A 6 -1.74 -2.24 22.55
N ILE A 7 -1.71 -2.95 23.66
CA ILE A 7 -0.49 -3.35 24.36
C ILE A 7 -0.28 -4.85 24.16
N ASN A 8 0.93 -5.27 23.79
CA ASN A 8 1.26 -6.69 23.66
C ASN A 8 1.53 -7.34 25.05
N SER A 9 1.78 -8.65 25.06
CA SER A 9 2.08 -9.39 26.29
C SER A 9 3.37 -8.97 27.00
N ALA A 10 4.27 -8.26 26.30
CA ALA A 10 5.50 -7.70 26.86
C ALA A 10 5.31 -6.29 27.45
N GLY A 11 4.09 -5.72 27.38
CA GLY A 11 3.81 -4.37 27.87
C GLY A 11 4.12 -3.25 26.86
N GLU A 12 4.43 -3.60 25.62
CA GLU A 12 4.80 -2.64 24.58
C GLU A 12 3.57 -2.16 23.80
N LYS A 13 3.56 -0.88 23.44
CA LYS A 13 2.53 -0.28 22.58
C LYS A 13 2.75 -0.71 21.14
N VAL A 14 1.88 -1.54 20.60
CA VAL A 14 2.00 -2.06 19.22
C VAL A 14 1.03 -1.43 18.25
N SER A 15 -0.05 -0.80 18.72
CA SER A 15 -1.00 -0.07 17.87
C SER A 15 -1.69 1.05 18.66
N VAL A 16 -2.26 2.02 17.94
CA VAL A 16 -3.06 3.11 18.51
C VAL A 16 -4.49 3.02 17.97
N ILE A 17 -5.46 3.24 18.84
CA ILE A 17 -6.88 3.31 18.48
C ILE A 17 -7.23 4.79 18.36
N ILE A 18 -7.67 5.17 17.17
CA ILE A 18 -8.11 6.53 16.84
C ILE A 18 -9.52 6.51 16.26
N PRO A 19 -10.31 7.58 16.45
CA PRO A 19 -11.58 7.73 15.75
C PRO A 19 -11.40 7.68 14.24
N PHE A 20 -12.39 7.14 13.53
CA PHE A 20 -12.35 7.00 12.07
C PHE A 20 -12.12 8.34 11.35
N ALA A 21 -12.74 9.42 11.83
CA ALA A 21 -12.54 10.76 11.27
C ALA A 21 -11.08 11.24 11.37
N GLU A 22 -10.38 10.92 12.46
CA GLU A 22 -8.97 11.27 12.63
C GLU A 22 -8.06 10.40 11.73
N TYR A 23 -8.42 9.14 11.54
CA TYR A 23 -7.73 8.27 10.59
C TYR A 23 -7.83 8.81 9.15
N GLN A 24 -9.02 9.24 8.71
CA GLN A 24 -9.21 9.82 7.38
C GLN A 24 -8.37 11.10 7.19
N LEU A 25 -8.35 11.99 8.19
CA LEU A 25 -7.52 13.19 8.17
C LEU A 25 -6.02 12.87 8.10
N LEU A 26 -5.56 11.84 8.81
CA LEU A 26 -4.17 11.38 8.74
C LEU A 26 -3.82 10.83 7.36
N LEU A 27 -4.72 10.10 6.72
CA LEU A 27 -4.53 9.64 5.34
C LEU A 27 -4.43 10.80 4.35
N GLU A 28 -5.33 11.79 4.46
CA GLU A 28 -5.29 12.98 3.60
C GLU A 28 -4.00 13.79 3.80
N LEU A 29 -3.54 13.91 5.04
CA LEU A 29 -2.28 14.60 5.36
C LEU A 29 -1.08 13.79 4.86
N ALA A 30 -1.07 12.47 5.04
CA ALA A 30 -0.01 11.60 4.53
C ALA A 30 0.06 11.63 2.98
N ALA A 31 -1.09 11.66 2.30
CA ALA A 31 -1.16 11.82 0.85
C ALA A 31 -0.60 13.17 0.40
N LYS A 32 -0.89 14.25 1.13
CA LYS A 32 -0.33 15.60 0.84
C LYS A 32 1.17 15.72 1.09
N VAL A 33 1.77 14.80 1.85
CA VAL A 33 3.19 14.85 2.19
C VAL A 33 4.07 14.25 1.10
N ASP A 34 3.60 13.25 0.33
CA ASP A 34 4.16 12.83 -0.98
C ASP A 34 3.37 11.59 -1.50
N GLU A 35 2.44 11.77 -2.44
CA GLU A 35 1.65 10.66 -3.03
C GLU A 35 2.55 9.57 -3.65
N THR A 36 3.77 9.92 -4.06
CA THR A 36 4.74 8.96 -4.61
C THR A 36 5.46 8.15 -3.54
N ALA A 37 5.63 8.69 -2.32
CA ALA A 37 6.32 7.97 -1.24
C ALA A 37 5.53 6.75 -0.75
N PHE A 38 4.19 6.81 -0.79
CA PHE A 38 3.34 5.66 -0.47
C PHE A 38 3.48 4.53 -1.51
N LEU A 39 3.48 4.88 -2.80
CA LEU A 39 3.66 3.93 -3.90
C LEU A 39 5.08 3.36 -3.93
N LEU A 40 6.09 4.14 -3.52
CA LEU A 40 7.49 3.72 -3.50
C LEU A 40 7.88 2.93 -2.24
N ARG A 41 7.02 2.87 -1.22
CA ARG A 41 7.26 2.07 -0.02
C ARG A 41 7.24 0.59 -0.36
N GLU A 42 8.18 -0.17 0.18
CA GLU A 42 8.20 -1.63 -0.01
C GLU A 42 6.98 -2.31 0.64
N PRO A 43 6.37 -3.32 -0.02
CA PRO A 43 6.83 -3.95 -1.28
C PRO A 43 6.33 -3.28 -2.58
N ASN A 44 5.51 -2.23 -2.49
CA ASN A 44 4.88 -1.61 -3.67
C ASN A 44 5.92 -1.01 -4.63
N GLY A 45 6.99 -0.41 -4.08
CA GLY A 45 8.05 0.21 -4.87
C GLY A 45 8.80 -0.78 -5.77
N SER A 46 9.12 -1.97 -5.27
CA SER A 46 9.77 -3.01 -6.08
C SER A 46 8.84 -3.56 -7.17
N ILE A 47 7.56 -3.78 -6.85
CA ILE A 47 6.54 -4.23 -7.82
C ILE A 47 6.37 -3.21 -8.95
N LEU A 48 6.24 -1.92 -8.62
CA LEU A 48 6.09 -0.85 -9.62
C LEU A 48 7.30 -0.72 -10.52
N ARG A 49 8.52 -0.79 -9.96
CA ARG A 49 9.76 -0.74 -10.75
C ARG A 49 9.86 -1.93 -11.71
N GLN A 50 9.52 -3.13 -11.24
CA GLN A 50 9.51 -4.32 -12.07
C GLN A 50 8.49 -4.19 -13.22
N CYS A 51 7.27 -3.73 -12.91
CA CYS A 51 6.23 -3.50 -13.91
C CYS A 51 6.68 -2.49 -14.98
N ILE A 52 7.34 -1.39 -14.60
CA ILE A 52 7.89 -0.40 -15.54
C ILE A 52 8.95 -1.03 -16.44
N GLU A 53 9.84 -1.84 -15.87
CA GLU A 53 10.86 -2.54 -16.66
C GLU A 53 10.24 -3.57 -17.60
N ASP A 54 9.18 -4.26 -17.19
CA ASP A 54 8.46 -5.19 -18.06
C ASP A 54 7.79 -4.49 -19.24
N VAL A 55 7.18 -3.33 -19.01
CA VAL A 55 6.61 -2.48 -20.08
C VAL A 55 7.68 -2.04 -21.07
N LYS A 56 8.83 -1.52 -20.58
CA LYS A 56 9.92 -1.04 -21.44
C LYS A 56 10.47 -2.14 -22.35
N HIS A 57 10.48 -3.38 -21.87
CA HIS A 57 11.01 -4.53 -22.60
C HIS A 57 9.92 -5.32 -23.33
N GLY A 58 8.69 -4.81 -23.41
CA GLY A 58 7.58 -5.47 -24.10
C GLY A 58 7.13 -6.78 -23.45
N ARG A 59 7.46 -7.01 -22.17
CA ARG A 59 7.07 -8.19 -21.38
C ARG A 59 5.70 -8.02 -20.71
N ASN A 60 4.82 -7.23 -21.31
CA ASN A 60 3.46 -7.06 -20.79
C ASN A 60 2.66 -8.32 -21.07
N VAL A 61 1.97 -8.86 -20.06
CA VAL A 61 0.96 -9.91 -20.25
C VAL A 61 -0.09 -9.35 -21.20
N GLN A 62 -0.22 -9.94 -22.39
CA GLN A 62 -1.31 -9.59 -23.29
C GLN A 62 -2.59 -10.20 -22.73
N GLU A 63 -3.67 -9.43 -22.69
CA GLU A 63 -5.00 -9.83 -22.20
C GLU A 63 -5.50 -11.16 -22.83
N ARG A 64 -4.94 -11.55 -23.98
CA ARG A 64 -5.16 -12.82 -24.69
C ARG A 64 -4.65 -14.08 -23.97
N GLU A 65 -3.74 -13.98 -23.00
CA GLU A 65 -3.25 -15.14 -22.23
C GLU A 65 -4.13 -15.46 -21.01
N LEU A 66 -5.14 -14.64 -20.72
CA LEU A 66 -6.01 -14.76 -19.53
C LEU A 66 -7.37 -15.38 -19.82
N LEU A 67 -7.72 -15.59 -21.09
CA LEU A 67 -8.93 -16.30 -21.46
C LEU A 67 -8.57 -17.78 -21.64
N PRO A 68 -9.08 -18.70 -20.80
CA PRO A 68 -9.01 -20.11 -21.12
C PRO A 68 -9.72 -20.32 -22.46
N ASP A 69 -9.14 -21.12 -23.35
CA ASP A 69 -9.84 -21.59 -24.54
C ASP A 69 -11.11 -22.32 -24.04
N GLU A 70 -12.28 -21.80 -24.41
CA GLU A 70 -13.54 -22.51 -24.18
C GLU A 70 -13.59 -23.71 -25.14
N ASP A 71 -13.41 -24.92 -24.59
CA ASP A 71 -13.78 -26.19 -25.25
C ASP A 71 -15.30 -26.37 -25.30
#